data_AF-A0A849VBS9-F1
#
_entry.id   AF-A0A849VBS9-F1
#
_cell.length_a   1.000
_cell.length_b   1.000
_cell.length_c   1.000
_cell.angle_alpha   90.00
_cell.angle_beta   90.00
_cell.angle_gamma   90.00
#
_symmetry.space_group_name_H-M   'P 1'
#
loop_
_entity.id
_entity.type
_entity.pdbx_description
1 polymer ?
#
loop_
_entity_poly.entity_id
_entity_poly.type
_entity_poly.pdbx_seq_one_letter_code
_entity_poly.pdbx_strand_id
1 'polypeptide(L)'
;MFELKYHTPFEWTHKVIADFGTFLQDHAAAEKKASGMAVSMLSHYPDRIKLVKAMTDLAIEEMIHFKQVLKLMTERGITLGNDQKDLYVKKIRALFRNGRDEFLIDRLLVAAVIEARGHERFSLVAEALPEGKEKDFYVAIAKSEEKHKNLFVELAYEYFDKQMIDERLEEILIAEAKICEEIPFTAALH
;
A
#
# COMPACT_ATOMS: atom_id res chain seq x y z
N MET A 1 6.08 13.65 -8.25
CA MET A 1 6.46 13.15 -6.92
C MET A 1 5.63 13.92 -5.90
N PHE A 2 4.98 13.23 -4.98
CA PHE A 2 4.10 13.82 -3.97
C PHE A 2 4.53 13.36 -2.58
N GLU A 3 4.13 14.11 -1.57
CA GLU A 3 4.43 13.83 -0.17
C GLU A 3 3.14 13.59 0.62
N LEU A 4 3.20 12.65 1.57
CA LEU A 4 2.11 12.40 2.52
C LEU A 4 1.95 13.62 3.43
N LYS A 5 0.69 13.95 3.78
CA LYS A 5 0.38 15.12 4.64
C LYS A 5 0.39 14.77 6.13
N TYR A 6 0.33 13.49 6.46
CA TYR A 6 0.51 12.96 7.81
C TYR A 6 1.77 12.10 7.86
N HIS A 7 2.63 12.36 8.83
CA HIS A 7 3.82 11.57 9.09
C HIS A 7 3.54 10.60 10.23
N THR A 8 3.67 9.30 9.98
CA THR A 8 3.47 8.30 11.03
C THR A 8 4.51 8.53 12.14
N PRO A 9 4.08 8.78 13.39
CA PRO A 9 5.01 8.98 14.48
C PRO A 9 5.71 7.65 14.81
N PHE A 10 6.97 7.71 15.22
CA PHE A 10 7.79 6.52 15.47
C PHE A 10 7.16 5.59 16.52
N GLU A 11 6.39 6.13 17.47
CA GLU A 11 5.65 5.38 18.49
C GLU A 11 4.64 4.38 17.93
N TRP A 12 4.19 4.53 16.68
CA TRP A 12 3.39 3.51 16.00
C TRP A 12 4.14 2.17 15.94
N THR A 13 5.46 2.19 15.73
CA THR A 13 6.29 0.99 15.68
C THR A 13 6.27 0.22 17.00
N HIS A 14 6.06 0.88 18.14
CA HIS A 14 5.97 0.19 19.43
C HIS A 14 4.84 -0.84 19.46
N LYS A 15 3.70 -0.55 18.80
CA LYS A 15 2.59 -1.51 18.68
C LYS A 15 2.92 -2.65 17.73
N VAL A 16 3.58 -2.34 16.62
CA VAL A 16 4.02 -3.32 15.63
C VAL A 16 5.03 -4.30 16.21
N ILE A 17 6.07 -3.81 16.89
CA ILE A 17 7.12 -4.65 17.46
C ILE A 17 6.59 -5.46 18.65
N ALA A 18 5.67 -4.90 19.45
CA ALA A 18 5.07 -5.62 20.59
C ALA A 18 4.23 -6.82 20.17
N ASP A 19 3.64 -6.81 18.97
CA ASP A 19 2.88 -7.93 18.41
C ASP A 19 3.23 -8.16 16.93
N PHE A 20 4.50 -8.45 16.68
CA PHE A 20 5.03 -8.59 15.34
C PHE A 20 4.40 -9.76 14.56
N GLY A 21 3.86 -10.76 15.27
CA GLY A 21 3.21 -11.89 14.63
C GLY A 21 1.90 -11.49 13.94
N THR A 22 1.08 -10.69 14.61
CA THR A 22 -0.14 -10.12 14.00
C THR A 22 0.22 -9.16 12.87
N PHE A 23 1.28 -8.35 13.02
CA PHE A 23 1.75 -7.48 11.94
C PHE A 23 2.16 -8.26 10.68
N LEU A 24 2.89 -9.37 10.82
CA LEU A 24 3.26 -10.21 9.68
C LEU A 24 2.03 -10.82 8.98
N GLN A 25 1.00 -11.20 9.73
CA GLN A 25 -0.26 -11.68 9.14
C GLN A 25 -0.97 -10.58 8.35
N ASP A 26 -1.03 -9.36 8.90
CA ASP A 26 -1.64 -8.22 8.23
C ASP A 26 -0.84 -7.80 6.98
N HIS A 27 0.48 -7.74 7.08
CA HIS A 27 1.40 -7.50 5.97
C HIS A 27 1.18 -8.52 4.86
N ALA A 28 1.20 -9.82 5.16
CA ALA A 28 0.91 -10.85 4.17
C ALA A 28 -0.49 -10.67 3.52
N ALA A 29 -1.49 -10.27 4.31
CA ALA A 29 -2.81 -9.99 3.77
C ALA A 29 -2.81 -8.74 2.86
N ALA A 30 -2.03 -7.71 3.17
CA ALA A 30 -1.86 -6.52 2.34
C ALA A 30 -1.26 -6.86 0.97
N GLU A 31 -0.16 -7.61 0.90
CA GLU A 31 0.49 -7.97 -0.38
C GLU A 31 -0.42 -8.82 -1.26
N LYS A 32 -1.10 -9.80 -0.65
CA LYS A 32 -2.10 -10.62 -1.35
C LYS A 32 -3.24 -9.76 -1.91
N LYS A 33 -3.70 -8.74 -1.17
CA LYS A 33 -4.75 -7.81 -1.61
C LYS A 33 -4.25 -6.85 -2.69
N ALA A 34 -2.99 -6.38 -2.62
CA ALA A 34 -2.37 -5.53 -3.63
C ALA A 34 -2.26 -6.28 -4.97
N SER A 35 -1.75 -7.51 -4.94
CA SER A 35 -1.74 -8.42 -6.11
C SER A 35 -3.14 -8.61 -6.70
N GLY A 36 -4.14 -8.92 -5.84
CA GLY A 36 -5.52 -9.08 -6.28
C GLY A 36 -6.15 -7.80 -6.85
N MET A 37 -5.78 -6.63 -6.32
CA MET A 37 -6.22 -5.33 -6.81
C MET A 37 -5.65 -5.05 -8.21
N ALA A 38 -4.38 -5.36 -8.44
CA ALA A 38 -3.73 -5.23 -9.74
C ALA A 38 -4.40 -6.14 -10.80
N VAL A 39 -4.65 -7.42 -10.46
CA VAL A 39 -5.40 -8.36 -11.32
C VAL A 39 -6.83 -7.87 -11.61
N SER A 40 -7.50 -7.32 -10.60
CA SER A 40 -8.82 -6.69 -10.79
C SER A 40 -8.74 -5.50 -11.74
N MET A 41 -7.71 -4.67 -11.64
CA MET A 41 -7.58 -3.46 -12.44
C MET A 41 -7.28 -3.79 -13.92
N LEU A 42 -6.34 -4.68 -14.21
CA LEU A 42 -6.07 -5.09 -15.60
C LEU A 42 -7.28 -5.76 -16.27
N SER A 43 -8.10 -6.48 -15.50
CA SER A 43 -9.31 -7.12 -16.02
C SER A 43 -10.42 -6.11 -16.31
N HIS A 44 -10.47 -5.02 -15.56
CA HIS A 44 -11.48 -3.97 -15.71
C HIS A 44 -11.17 -3.00 -16.85
N TYR A 45 -9.89 -2.83 -17.21
CA TYR A 45 -9.43 -1.92 -18.27
C TYR A 45 -8.56 -2.64 -19.31
N PRO A 46 -9.09 -3.68 -20.00
CA PRO A 46 -8.30 -4.53 -20.91
C PRO A 46 -7.80 -3.80 -22.16
N ASP A 47 -8.44 -2.68 -22.53
CA ASP A 47 -8.09 -1.82 -23.65
C ASP A 47 -6.91 -0.87 -23.35
N ARG A 48 -6.52 -0.73 -22.07
CA ARG A 48 -5.43 0.15 -21.64
C ARG A 48 -4.11 -0.60 -21.56
N ILE A 49 -3.47 -0.82 -22.72
CA ILE A 49 -2.27 -1.67 -22.87
C ILE A 49 -1.16 -1.37 -21.84
N LYS A 50 -0.82 -0.09 -21.62
CA LYS A 50 0.21 0.30 -20.64
C LYS A 50 -0.20 -0.06 -19.20
N LEU A 51 -1.47 0.10 -18.86
CA LEU A 51 -2.02 -0.27 -17.55
C LEU A 51 -2.01 -1.79 -17.38
N VAL A 52 -2.46 -2.54 -18.39
CA VAL A 52 -2.48 -4.01 -18.35
C VAL A 52 -1.08 -4.56 -18.09
N LYS A 53 -0.07 -4.04 -18.81
CA LYS A 53 1.33 -4.44 -18.59
C LYS A 53 1.78 -4.11 -17.17
N ALA A 54 1.63 -2.86 -16.74
CA ALA A 54 2.05 -2.40 -15.42
C ALA A 54 1.40 -3.20 -14.27
N MET A 55 0.09 -3.46 -14.37
CA MET A 55 -0.65 -4.23 -13.37
C MET A 55 -0.31 -5.72 -13.40
N THR A 56 0.11 -6.26 -14.54
CA THR A 56 0.62 -7.64 -14.60
C THR A 56 1.94 -7.76 -13.84
N ASP A 57 2.87 -6.84 -14.09
CA ASP A 57 4.18 -6.82 -13.44
C ASP A 57 4.02 -6.60 -11.93
N LEU A 58 3.19 -5.62 -11.52
CA LEU A 58 2.87 -5.36 -10.12
C LEU A 58 2.24 -6.58 -9.43
N ALA A 59 1.25 -7.23 -10.06
CA ALA A 59 0.60 -8.39 -9.47
C ALA A 59 1.58 -9.54 -9.17
N ILE A 60 2.60 -9.72 -10.02
CA ILE A 60 3.65 -10.71 -9.84
C ILE A 60 4.60 -10.29 -8.71
N GLU A 61 5.03 -9.02 -8.69
CA GLU A 61 5.92 -8.48 -7.66
C GLU A 61 5.28 -8.60 -6.26
N GLU A 62 4.01 -8.23 -6.11
CA GLU A 62 3.32 -8.35 -4.83
C GLU A 62 3.13 -9.80 -4.37
N MET A 63 2.97 -10.73 -5.31
CA MET A 63 2.93 -12.15 -4.97
C MET A 63 4.31 -12.69 -4.52
N ILE A 64 5.40 -12.08 -5.01
CA ILE A 64 6.74 -12.34 -4.53
C ILE A 64 6.92 -11.78 -3.12
N HIS A 65 6.49 -10.55 -2.84
CA HIS A 65 6.48 -9.98 -1.49
C HIS A 65 5.70 -10.86 -0.51
N PHE A 66 4.47 -11.25 -0.88
CA PHE A 66 3.64 -12.16 -0.11
C PHE A 66 4.39 -13.46 0.25
N LYS A 67 5.05 -14.08 -0.75
CA LYS A 67 5.85 -15.30 -0.53
C LYS A 67 7.01 -15.06 0.43
N GLN A 68 7.66 -13.91 0.39
CA GLN A 68 8.75 -13.57 1.30
C GLN A 68 8.26 -13.38 2.74
N VAL A 69 7.12 -12.68 2.93
CA VAL A 69 6.49 -12.53 4.26
C VAL A 69 6.09 -13.91 4.80
N LEU A 70 5.49 -14.77 3.98
CA LEU A 70 5.16 -16.15 4.37
C LEU A 70 6.37 -16.95 4.86
N LYS A 71 7.54 -16.75 4.25
CA LYS A 71 8.77 -17.40 4.69
C LYS A 71 9.16 -16.93 6.10
N LEU A 72 9.13 -15.63 6.36
CA LEU A 72 9.40 -15.08 7.69
C LEU A 72 8.40 -15.58 8.74
N MET A 73 7.11 -15.61 8.39
CA MET A 73 6.07 -16.16 9.25
C MET A 73 6.35 -17.63 9.59
N THR A 74 6.70 -18.44 8.58
CA THR A 74 6.98 -19.87 8.77
C THR A 74 8.20 -20.09 9.65
N GLU A 75 9.28 -19.31 9.47
CA GLU A 75 10.49 -19.36 10.31
C GLU A 75 10.19 -19.03 11.78
N ARG A 76 9.14 -18.24 12.03
CA ARG A 76 8.65 -17.86 13.36
C ARG A 76 7.52 -18.76 13.89
N GLY A 77 7.12 -19.80 13.17
CA GLY A 77 6.01 -20.68 13.55
C GLY A 77 4.63 -20.00 13.50
N ILE A 78 4.49 -18.92 12.73
CA ILE A 78 3.25 -18.16 12.55
C ILE A 78 2.54 -18.64 11.29
N THR A 79 1.23 -18.88 11.37
CA THR A 79 0.39 -19.20 10.22
C THR A 79 -0.32 -17.97 9.69
N LEU A 80 -0.89 -18.05 8.48
CA LEU A 80 -1.77 -17.00 7.96
C LEU A 80 -2.94 -16.74 8.93
N GLY A 81 -3.31 -15.47 9.05
CA GLY A 81 -4.49 -15.03 9.78
C GLY A 81 -5.74 -15.06 8.90
N ASN A 82 -6.90 -14.89 9.54
CA ASN A 82 -8.15 -14.66 8.82
C ASN A 82 -8.16 -13.25 8.20
N ASP A 83 -8.81 -13.09 7.04
CA ASP A 83 -9.00 -11.78 6.44
C ASP A 83 -9.76 -10.85 7.40
N GLN A 84 -9.10 -9.78 7.85
CA GLN A 84 -9.70 -8.75 8.70
C GLN A 84 -10.17 -7.54 7.89
N LYS A 85 -11.17 -6.85 8.44
CA LYS A 85 -11.61 -5.56 7.90
C LYS A 85 -10.57 -4.50 8.27
N ASP A 86 -9.95 -3.94 7.23
CA ASP A 86 -9.02 -2.83 7.36
C ASP A 86 -9.81 -1.51 7.33
N LEU A 87 -9.79 -0.78 8.46
CA LEU A 87 -10.52 0.48 8.63
C LEU A 87 -9.95 1.61 7.78
N TYR A 88 -8.63 1.64 7.58
CA TYR A 88 -7.96 2.60 6.72
C TYR A 88 -8.39 2.39 5.27
N VAL A 89 -8.27 1.17 4.76
CA VAL A 89 -8.69 0.82 3.39
C VAL A 89 -10.18 1.07 3.19
N LYS A 90 -11.02 0.80 4.20
CA LYS A 90 -12.45 1.11 4.14
C LYS A 90 -12.70 2.62 4.02
N LYS A 91 -12.04 3.44 4.85
CA LYS A 91 -12.23 4.90 4.86
C LYS A 91 -11.70 5.54 3.58
N ILE A 92 -10.51 5.17 3.12
CA ILE A 92 -9.91 5.78 1.91
C ILE A 92 -10.67 5.40 0.64
N ARG A 93 -11.20 4.17 0.54
CA ARG A 93 -12.06 3.76 -0.58
C ARG A 93 -13.41 4.47 -0.60
N ALA A 94 -13.87 5.01 0.52
CA ALA A 94 -15.08 5.82 0.56
C ALA A 94 -14.92 7.17 -0.18
N LEU A 95 -13.69 7.55 -0.53
CA LEU A 95 -13.41 8.74 -1.34
C LEU A 95 -13.72 8.53 -2.82
N PHE A 96 -13.94 7.28 -3.26
CA PHE A 96 -14.15 6.98 -4.68
C PHE A 96 -15.40 7.66 -5.20
N ARG A 97 -15.24 8.41 -6.28
CA ARG A 97 -16.32 9.04 -7.02
C ARG A 97 -16.99 8.04 -7.95
N ASN A 98 -18.25 8.33 -8.26
CA ASN A 98 -18.98 7.65 -9.31
C ASN A 98 -18.60 8.25 -10.67
N GLY A 99 -18.64 7.44 -11.73
CA GLY A 99 -18.24 7.84 -13.08
C GLY A 99 -17.13 6.96 -13.61
N ARG A 100 -17.05 6.78 -14.94
CA ARG A 100 -16.10 5.83 -15.55
C ARG A 100 -14.66 6.28 -15.36
N ASP A 101 -14.39 7.56 -15.62
CA ASP A 101 -13.05 8.12 -15.61
C ASP A 101 -12.66 8.50 -14.17
N GLU A 102 -13.58 9.09 -13.42
CA GLU A 102 -13.40 9.44 -12.02
C GLU A 102 -13.06 8.21 -11.17
N PHE A 103 -13.71 7.07 -11.43
CA PHE A 103 -13.42 5.82 -10.73
C PHE A 103 -12.03 5.26 -11.07
N LEU A 104 -11.57 5.39 -12.33
CA LEU A 104 -10.20 4.98 -12.68
C LEU A 104 -9.16 5.91 -12.03
N ILE A 105 -9.38 7.22 -12.10
CA ILE A 105 -8.52 8.22 -11.47
C ILE A 105 -8.40 7.91 -9.97
N ASP A 106 -9.53 7.73 -9.29
CA ASP A 106 -9.54 7.49 -7.85
C ASP A 106 -8.92 6.13 -7.50
N ARG A 107 -9.11 5.09 -8.31
CA ARG A 107 -8.43 3.80 -8.12
C ARG A 107 -6.91 3.92 -8.21
N LEU A 108 -6.40 4.64 -9.22
CA LEU A 108 -4.96 4.84 -9.40
C LEU A 108 -4.39 5.67 -8.25
N LEU A 109 -4.99 6.82 -7.94
CA LEU A 109 -4.46 7.74 -6.93
C LEU A 109 -4.57 7.20 -5.51
N VAL A 110 -5.66 6.50 -5.17
CA VAL A 110 -5.74 5.83 -3.87
C VAL A 110 -4.73 4.70 -3.77
N ALA A 111 -4.50 3.92 -4.84
CA ALA A 111 -3.42 2.93 -4.83
C ALA A 111 -2.06 3.62 -4.59
N ALA A 112 -1.74 4.69 -5.32
CA ALA A 112 -0.51 5.46 -5.11
C ALA A 112 -0.29 5.88 -3.65
N VAL A 113 -1.34 6.39 -3.00
CA VAL A 113 -1.27 6.86 -1.60
C VAL A 113 -1.11 5.70 -0.62
N ILE A 114 -1.78 4.56 -0.86
CA ILE A 114 -1.62 3.35 -0.04
C ILE A 114 -0.18 2.84 -0.13
N GLU A 115 0.40 2.70 -1.33
CA GLU A 115 1.80 2.29 -1.51
C GLU A 115 2.76 3.29 -0.84
N ALA A 116 2.47 4.59 -0.92
CA ALA A 116 3.27 5.61 -0.24
C ALA A 116 3.24 5.47 1.29
N ARG A 117 2.08 5.13 1.86
CA ARG A 117 1.94 4.86 3.29
C ARG A 117 2.65 3.56 3.69
N GLY A 118 2.56 2.52 2.86
CA GLY A 118 3.31 1.28 2.99
C GLY A 118 4.82 1.54 3.02
N HIS A 119 5.35 2.27 2.04
CA HIS A 119 6.75 2.70 1.98
C HIS A 119 7.23 3.38 3.27
N GLU A 120 6.48 4.39 3.75
CA GLU A 120 6.83 5.12 4.97
C GLU A 120 6.85 4.18 6.18
N ARG A 121 5.80 3.37 6.36
CA ARG A 121 5.66 2.51 7.54
C ARG A 121 6.62 1.33 7.53
N PHE A 122 6.91 0.73 6.38
CA PHE A 122 7.97 -0.28 6.29
C PHE A 122 9.35 0.29 6.55
N SER A 123 9.62 1.55 6.16
CA SER A 123 10.86 2.24 6.52
C SER A 123 10.99 2.41 8.03
N LEU A 124 9.90 2.79 8.71
CA LEU A 124 9.86 2.90 10.17
C LEU A 124 10.03 1.53 10.87
N VAL A 125 9.41 0.47 10.33
CA VAL A 125 9.62 -0.91 10.84
C VAL A 125 11.08 -1.32 10.69
N ALA A 126 11.69 -1.05 9.53
CA ALA A 126 13.11 -1.34 9.31
C ALA A 126 14.01 -0.59 10.30
N GLU A 127 13.70 0.67 10.61
CA GLU A 127 14.44 1.46 11.61
C GLU A 127 14.28 0.90 13.03
N ALA A 128 13.08 0.46 13.39
CA ALA A 128 12.78 -0.07 14.73
C ALA A 128 13.32 -1.49 14.97
N LEU A 129 13.56 -2.26 13.91
CA LEU A 129 14.11 -3.61 14.03
C LEU A 129 15.62 -3.60 14.36
N PRO A 130 16.10 -4.57 15.15
CA PRO A 130 17.53 -4.74 15.36
C PRO A 130 18.22 -5.16 14.06
N GLU A 131 19.54 -4.96 13.98
CA GLU A 131 20.35 -5.42 12.86
C GLU A 131 20.15 -6.91 12.58
N GLY A 132 19.91 -7.26 11.33
CA GLY A 132 19.69 -8.64 10.90
C GLY A 132 18.80 -8.76 9.67
N LYS A 133 18.51 -10.01 9.30
CA LYS A 133 17.81 -10.35 8.05
C LYS A 133 16.43 -9.72 7.92
N GLU A 134 15.73 -9.50 9.02
CA GLU A 134 14.39 -8.90 9.01
C GLU A 134 14.46 -7.41 8.74
N LYS A 135 15.42 -6.70 9.33
CA LYS A 135 15.69 -5.31 8.98
C LYS A 135 16.06 -5.18 7.51
N ASP A 136 16.99 -6.01 7.02
CA ASP A 136 17.37 -6.03 5.60
C ASP A 136 16.16 -6.26 4.67
N PHE A 137 15.24 -7.14 5.08
CA PHE A 137 14.00 -7.42 4.37
C PHE A 137 13.08 -6.20 4.31
N TYR A 138 12.82 -5.52 5.43
CA TYR A 138 11.96 -4.32 5.44
C TYR A 138 12.60 -3.12 4.73
N VAL A 139 13.93 -2.99 4.75
CA VAL A 139 14.64 -2.01 3.89
C VAL A 139 14.41 -2.31 2.41
N ALA A 140 14.51 -3.58 2.01
CA ALA A 140 14.31 -3.98 0.62
C ALA A 140 12.86 -3.76 0.16
N ILE A 141 11.87 -4.12 1.00
CA ILE A 141 10.46 -3.89 0.72
C ILE A 141 10.14 -2.40 0.64
N ALA A 142 10.59 -1.59 1.60
CA ALA A 142 10.35 -0.15 1.54
C ALA A 142 10.85 0.44 0.20
N LYS A 143 11.95 -0.07 -0.35
CA LYS A 143 12.48 0.38 -1.64
C LYS A 143 11.64 -0.06 -2.85
N SER A 144 10.93 -1.20 -2.81
CA SER A 144 9.99 -1.57 -3.88
C SER A 144 8.74 -0.69 -3.84
N GLU A 145 8.18 -0.46 -2.65
CA GLU A 145 7.00 0.41 -2.45
C GLU A 145 7.21 1.85 -2.97
N GLU A 146 8.43 2.39 -2.83
CA GLU A 146 8.77 3.71 -3.38
C GLU A 146 8.54 3.78 -4.91
N LYS A 147 8.77 2.68 -5.62
CA LYS A 147 8.52 2.60 -7.07
C LYS A 147 7.04 2.50 -7.36
N HIS A 148 6.31 1.72 -6.58
CA HIS A 148 4.88 1.49 -6.79
C HIS A 148 4.05 2.77 -6.61
N LYS A 149 4.35 3.60 -5.60
CA LYS A 149 3.64 4.88 -5.43
C LYS A 149 3.75 5.78 -6.66
N ASN A 150 4.92 5.80 -7.31
CA ASN A 150 5.14 6.63 -8.51
C ASN A 150 4.45 6.05 -9.74
N LEU A 151 4.47 4.71 -9.89
CA LEU A 151 3.83 4.00 -11.01
C LEU A 151 2.37 4.41 -11.20
N PHE A 152 1.59 4.43 -10.12
CA PHE A 152 0.17 4.73 -10.20
C PHE A 152 -0.14 6.17 -10.62
N VAL A 153 0.64 7.13 -10.15
CA VAL A 153 0.50 8.54 -10.56
C VAL A 153 0.92 8.73 -12.01
N GLU A 154 1.99 8.06 -12.46
CA GLU A 154 2.43 8.07 -13.85
C GLU A 154 1.36 7.48 -14.78
N LEU A 155 0.72 6.37 -14.38
CA LEU A 155 -0.43 5.82 -15.11
C LEU A 155 -1.61 6.79 -15.13
N ALA A 156 -1.85 7.55 -14.07
CA ALA A 156 -2.91 8.55 -14.06
C ALA A 156 -2.62 9.69 -15.07
N TYR A 157 -1.38 10.19 -15.11
CA TYR A 157 -0.95 11.20 -16.09
C TYR A 157 -0.93 10.68 -17.54
N GLU A 158 -0.73 9.37 -17.75
CA GLU A 158 -0.79 8.78 -19.08
C GLU A 158 -2.18 8.90 -19.72
N TYR A 159 -3.24 8.85 -18.91
CA TYR A 159 -4.61 8.76 -19.41
C TYR A 159 -5.46 10.01 -19.21
N PHE A 160 -5.03 10.94 -18.35
CA PHE A 160 -5.82 12.09 -17.93
C PHE A 160 -4.97 13.36 -17.85
N ASP A 161 -5.65 14.51 -17.84
CA ASP A 161 -5.00 15.81 -17.72
C ASP A 161 -4.23 15.93 -16.40
N LYS A 162 -3.01 16.48 -16.47
CA LYS A 162 -2.11 16.57 -15.32
C LYS A 162 -2.69 17.43 -14.20
N GLN A 163 -3.29 18.58 -14.53
CA GLN A 163 -3.83 19.48 -13.52
C GLN A 163 -4.97 18.81 -12.76
N MET A 164 -5.87 18.12 -13.47
CA MET A 164 -6.94 17.33 -12.85
C MET A 164 -6.40 16.26 -11.89
N ILE A 165 -5.34 15.55 -12.28
CA ILE A 165 -4.71 14.52 -11.44
C ILE A 165 -4.06 15.14 -10.20
N ASP A 166 -3.33 16.24 -10.34
CA ASP A 166 -2.66 16.92 -9.23
C ASP A 166 -3.67 17.44 -8.20
N GLU A 167 -4.74 18.09 -8.66
CA GLU A 167 -5.82 18.59 -7.80
C GLU A 167 -6.47 17.44 -7.03
N ARG A 168 -6.80 16.35 -7.72
CA ARG A 168 -7.43 15.19 -7.08
C ARG A 168 -6.50 14.47 -6.10
N LEU A 169 -5.22 14.37 -6.43
CA LEU A 169 -4.23 13.75 -5.55
C LEU A 169 -4.09 14.54 -4.24
N GLU A 170 -4.06 15.88 -4.31
CA GLU A 170 -4.02 16.72 -3.11
C GLU A 170 -5.26 16.52 -2.22
N GLU A 171 -6.46 16.41 -2.80
CA GLU A 171 -7.69 16.10 -2.05
C GLU A 171 -7.59 14.76 -1.31
N ILE A 172 -7.09 13.72 -1.98
CA ILE A 172 -6.92 12.38 -1.40
C ILE A 172 -5.88 12.42 -0.29
N LEU A 173 -4.77 13.12 -0.47
CA LEU A 173 -3.70 13.24 0.53
C LEU A 173 -4.19 13.96 1.81
N ILE A 174 -4.98 15.02 1.67
CA ILE A 174 -5.59 15.72 2.81
C ILE A 174 -6.57 14.81 3.55
N ALA A 175 -7.37 14.03 2.81
CA ALA A 175 -8.32 13.10 3.41
C ALA A 175 -7.61 11.92 4.10
N GLU A 176 -6.58 11.36 3.47
CA GLU A 176 -5.78 10.26 4.02
C GLU A 176 -5.09 10.66 5.32
N ALA A 177 -4.54 11.87 5.40
CA ALA A 177 -3.94 12.37 6.62
C ALA A 177 -4.91 12.37 7.80
N LYS A 178 -6.15 12.86 7.58
CA LYS A 178 -7.21 12.82 8.60
C LYS A 178 -7.58 11.39 8.99
N ILE A 179 -7.61 10.48 8.01
CA ILE A 179 -7.87 9.05 8.27
C ILE A 179 -6.77 8.49 9.18
N CYS A 180 -5.50 8.78 8.91
CA CYS A 180 -4.38 8.33 9.74
C CYS A 180 -4.39 8.93 11.16
N GLU A 181 -4.76 10.20 11.31
CA GLU A 181 -4.90 10.86 12.62
C GLU A 181 -5.99 10.21 13.49
N GLU A 182 -7.06 9.72 12.88
CA GLU A 182 -8.21 9.12 13.59
C GLU A 182 -8.00 7.63 13.96
N ILE A 183 -7.16 6.91 13.21
CA ILE A 183 -7.01 5.46 13.38
C ILE A 183 -6.01 5.15 14.51
N PRO A 184 -6.40 4.31 15.48
CA PRO A 184 -5.51 3.94 16.58
C PRO A 184 -4.35 3.07 16.09
N PHE A 185 -3.20 3.19 16.74
CA PHE A 185 -2.05 2.33 16.42
C PHE A 185 -2.31 0.89 16.85
N THR A 186 -2.18 -0.03 15.90
CA THR A 186 -2.30 -1.47 16.07
C THR A 186 -1.11 -2.16 15.41
N ALA A 187 -0.95 -3.47 15.62
CA ALA A 187 0.01 -4.29 14.89
C ALA A 187 -0.50 -4.62 13.47
N ALA A 188 -0.75 -3.58 12.68
CA ALA A 188 -1.23 -3.65 11.31
C ALA A 188 -0.54 -2.54 10.49
N LEU A 189 -0.37 -2.78 9.19
CA LEU A 189 0.30 -1.86 8.26
C LEU A 189 -0.45 -0.54 8.11
N HIS A 190 -1.78 -0.55 8.19
CA HIS A 190 -2.64 0.62 7.93
C HIS A 190 -3.52 1.02 9.13
#